data_AF-D3G1G5-F1
#
_entry.id   AF-D3G1G5-F1
#
_cell.length_a   1.000
_cell.length_b   1.000
_cell.length_c   1.000
_cell.angle_alpha   90.00
_cell.angle_beta   90.00
_cell.angle_gamma   90.00
#
_symmetry.space_group_name_H-M   'P 1'
#
loop_
_entity.id
_entity.type
_entity.pdbx_description
1 polymer ?
#
loop_
_entity_poly.entity_id
_entity_poly.type
_entity_poly.pdbx_seq_one_letter_code
_entity_poly.pdbx_strand_id
1 'polypeptide(L)'
;MQIEVNRKSKVVTGNEASIAKGMVGFIIFSFIFFAGMITFANTQQKNTLEANMVEVLSSSSDLSFEYVGTEDSPQLRKFYLAKADGDEYIVRVYQNNRTILDAFSLTEHPHLAEQFQNSYGVSW
;
A
#
# COMPACT_ATOMS: atom_id res chain seq x y z
N MET A 1 8.14 -56.09 -57.37
CA MET A 1 8.49 -54.66 -57.22
C MET A 1 7.49 -54.06 -56.25
N GLN A 2 7.85 -53.91 -54.97
CA GLN A 2 7.00 -53.26 -53.96
C GLN A 2 7.34 -51.77 -53.94
N ILE A 3 6.33 -50.92 -54.08
CA ILE A 3 6.49 -49.47 -53.96
C ILE A 3 6.30 -49.13 -52.49
N GLU A 4 7.42 -48.87 -51.81
CA GLU A 4 7.43 -48.40 -50.44
C GLU A 4 6.98 -46.92 -50.43
N VAL A 5 5.73 -46.66 -50.04
CA VAL A 5 5.25 -45.29 -49.85
C VAL A 5 5.69 -44.81 -48.47
N ASN A 6 6.93 -44.31 -48.40
CA ASN A 6 7.46 -43.64 -47.21
C ASN A 6 6.82 -42.25 -47.07
N ARG A 7 5.59 -42.22 -46.53
CA ARG A 7 4.95 -40.96 -46.14
C ARG A 7 5.53 -40.52 -44.80
N LYS A 8 6.67 -39.81 -44.85
CA LYS A 8 7.11 -38.98 -43.73
C LYS A 8 6.06 -37.88 -43.53
N SER A 9 5.09 -38.12 -42.64
CA SER A 9 4.26 -37.07 -42.09
C SER A 9 5.18 -36.15 -41.29
N LYS A 10 5.66 -35.09 -41.95
CA LYS A 10 6.35 -34.01 -41.27
C LYS A 10 5.26 -33.27 -40.49
N VAL A 11 5.08 -33.64 -39.22
CA VAL A 11 4.28 -32.83 -38.29
C VAL A 11 4.96 -31.48 -38.25
N VAL A 12 4.32 -30.50 -38.88
CA VAL A 12 4.79 -29.12 -38.89
C VAL A 12 4.60 -28.59 -37.47
N THR A 13 5.64 -28.62 -36.65
CA THR A 13 5.75 -27.88 -35.37
C THR A 13 5.87 -26.39 -35.67
N GLY A 14 4.82 -25.82 -36.27
CA GLY A 14 4.77 -24.43 -36.71
C GLY A 14 4.35 -23.43 -35.63
N ASN A 15 4.19 -23.83 -34.36
CA ASN A 15 3.45 -23.01 -33.40
C ASN A 15 4.12 -22.77 -32.04
N GLU A 16 5.23 -23.45 -31.71
CA GLU A 16 5.86 -23.32 -30.39
C GLU A 16 6.41 -21.90 -30.14
N ALA A 17 7.02 -21.27 -31.16
CA ALA A 17 7.52 -19.90 -31.06
C ALA A 17 6.41 -18.84 -30.98
N SER A 18 5.24 -19.11 -31.57
CA SER A 18 4.06 -18.22 -31.51
C SER A 18 3.41 -18.28 -30.13
N ILE A 19 3.27 -19.50 -29.59
CA ILE A 19 2.76 -19.73 -28.23
C ILE A 19 3.72 -19.13 -27.19
N ALA A 20 5.03 -19.29 -27.35
CA ALA A 20 6.03 -18.70 -26.46
C ALA A 20 5.96 -17.16 -26.44
N LYS A 21 5.81 -16.50 -27.59
CA LYS A 21 5.61 -15.05 -27.66
C LYS A 21 4.30 -14.60 -27.00
N GLY A 22 3.21 -15.36 -27.18
CA GLY A 22 1.95 -15.11 -26.51
C GLY A 22 2.05 -15.23 -24.99
N MET A 23 2.77 -16.25 -24.49
CA MET A 23 3.04 -16.42 -23.06
C MET A 23 3.88 -15.28 -22.49
N VAL A 24 4.94 -14.85 -23.18
CA VAL A 24 5.76 -13.71 -22.75
C VAL A 24 4.93 -12.43 -22.67
N GLY A 25 4.11 -12.15 -23.69
CA GLY A 25 3.19 -11.01 -23.69
C GLY A 25 2.19 -11.05 -22.53
N PHE A 26 1.61 -12.22 -22.26
CA PHE A 26 0.69 -12.43 -21.14
C PHE A 26 1.38 -12.19 -19.78
N ILE A 27 2.62 -12.65 -19.61
CA ILE A 27 3.39 -12.46 -18.38
C ILE A 27 3.66 -10.97 -18.14
N ILE A 28 4.14 -10.24 -19.17
CA ILE A 28 4.40 -8.80 -19.08
C ILE A 28 3.12 -8.04 -18.72
N PHE A 29 2.02 -8.32 -19.42
CA PHE A 29 0.74 -7.69 -19.15
C PHE A 29 0.23 -7.99 -17.73
N SER A 30 0.37 -9.24 -17.28
CA SER A 30 0.01 -9.64 -15.92
C SER A 30 0.82 -8.88 -14.88
N PHE A 31 2.13 -8.73 -15.06
CA PHE A 31 2.97 -7.96 -14.14
C PHE A 31 2.54 -6.49 -14.05
N ILE A 32 2.27 -5.84 -15.20
CA ILE A 32 1.78 -4.47 -15.23
C ILE A 32 0.43 -4.36 -14.50
N PHE A 33 -0.47 -5.30 -14.75
CA PHE A 33 -1.78 -5.36 -14.09
C PHE A 33 -1.64 -5.50 -12.58
N PHE A 34 -0.82 -6.44 -12.09
CA PHE A 34 -0.59 -6.63 -10.66
C PHE A 34 0.07 -5.41 -10.02
N ALA A 35 1.05 -4.79 -10.68
CA ALA A 35 1.65 -3.55 -10.19
C ALA A 35 0.59 -2.43 -10.06
N GLY A 36 -0.26 -2.26 -11.07
CA GLY A 36 -1.37 -1.30 -11.04
C GLY A 36 -2.35 -1.57 -9.90
N MET A 37 -2.72 -2.83 -9.67
CA MET A 37 -3.61 -3.23 -8.58
C MET A 37 -3.01 -2.96 -7.20
N ILE A 38 -1.71 -3.20 -7.01
CA ILE A 38 -0.99 -2.89 -5.76
C ILE A 38 -0.99 -1.39 -5.51
N THR A 39 -0.64 -0.59 -6.52
CA THR A 39 -0.65 0.88 -6.41
C THR A 39 -2.06 1.38 -6.08
N PHE A 40 -3.08 0.89 -6.78
CA PHE A 40 -4.48 1.26 -6.51
C PHE A 40 -4.91 0.91 -5.08
N ALA A 41 -4.58 -0.30 -4.60
CA ALA A 41 -4.91 -0.71 -3.24
C ALA A 41 -4.24 0.19 -2.20
N ASN A 42 -2.97 0.53 -2.39
CA ASN A 42 -2.23 1.44 -1.49
C ASN A 42 -2.82 2.86 -1.51
N THR A 43 -3.18 3.38 -2.69
CA THR A 43 -3.85 4.68 -2.82
C THR A 43 -5.21 4.68 -2.11
N GLN A 44 -6.01 3.62 -2.26
CA GLN A 44 -7.30 3.54 -1.59
C GLN A 44 -7.16 3.46 -0.07
N GLN A 45 -6.18 2.72 0.45
CA GLN A 45 -5.88 2.70 1.88
C GLN A 45 -5.47 4.08 2.39
N LYS A 46 -4.60 4.78 1.66
CA LYS A 46 -4.16 6.13 2.02
C LYS A 46 -5.33 7.12 2.04
N ASN A 47 -6.14 7.14 0.98
CA ASN A 47 -7.30 8.03 0.88
C ASN A 47 -8.34 7.73 1.96
N THR A 48 -8.53 6.45 2.31
CA THR A 48 -9.43 6.07 3.41
C THR A 48 -8.90 6.59 4.74
N LEU A 49 -7.60 6.44 5.00
CA LEU A 49 -6.98 6.95 6.22
C LEU A 49 -7.11 8.47 6.32
N GLU A 50 -6.82 9.17 5.23
CA GLU A 50 -6.94 10.63 5.13
C GLU A 50 -8.37 11.09 5.42
N ALA A 51 -9.37 10.47 4.79
CA ALA A 51 -10.78 10.80 5.04
C ALA A 51 -11.17 10.62 6.52
N ASN A 52 -10.74 9.53 7.15
CA ASN A 52 -11.03 9.30 8.56
C ASN A 52 -10.28 10.30 9.45
N MET A 53 -9.07 10.72 9.09
CA MET A 53 -8.30 11.73 9.83
C MET A 53 -8.96 13.10 9.74
N VAL A 54 -9.44 13.49 8.56
CA VAL A 54 -10.24 14.71 8.35
C VAL A 54 -11.47 14.69 9.25
N GLU A 55 -12.19 13.57 9.30
CA GLU A 55 -13.37 13.41 10.16
C GLU A 55 -13.05 13.58 11.65
N VAL A 56 -11.97 12.94 12.13
CA VAL A 56 -11.59 13.00 13.56
C VAL A 56 -11.01 14.36 13.95
N LEU A 57 -10.19 14.96 13.10
CA LEU A 57 -9.53 16.23 13.38
C LEU A 57 -10.44 17.44 13.09
N SER A 58 -11.63 17.23 12.52
CA SER A 58 -12.57 18.29 12.14
C SER A 58 -11.95 19.37 11.24
N SER A 59 -10.96 19.01 10.43
CA SER A 59 -10.21 19.94 9.58
C SER A 59 -10.88 20.11 8.21
N SER A 60 -10.82 21.32 7.66
CA SER A 60 -11.65 21.68 6.50
C SER A 60 -10.93 21.73 5.14
N SER A 61 -9.60 21.70 5.08
CA SER A 61 -8.93 21.80 3.77
C SER A 61 -7.47 21.34 3.66
N ASP A 62 -6.63 21.52 4.68
CA ASP A 62 -5.20 21.19 4.59
C ASP A 62 -4.80 20.17 5.65
N LEU A 63 -5.01 18.89 5.33
CA LEU A 63 -4.46 17.77 6.10
C LEU A 63 -3.23 17.21 5.38
N SER A 64 -2.09 17.21 6.06
CA SER A 64 -0.95 16.39 5.65
C SER A 64 -0.59 15.43 6.78
N PHE A 65 -0.14 14.23 6.45
CA PHE A 65 0.24 13.26 7.48
C PHE A 65 1.41 12.40 7.04
N GLU A 66 2.23 12.03 8.02
CA GLU A 66 3.42 11.19 7.85
C GLU A 66 3.41 10.06 8.87
N TYR A 67 3.87 8.88 8.45
CA TYR A 67 4.02 7.73 9.34
C TYR A 67 5.27 7.89 10.19
N VAL A 68 5.12 7.82 11.53
CA VAL A 68 6.23 8.05 12.48
C VAL A 68 6.62 6.80 13.27
N GLY A 69 5.83 5.72 13.18
CA GLY A 69 6.21 4.45 13.76
C GLY A 69 5.04 3.52 14.07
N THR A 70 5.37 2.37 14.63
CA THR A 70 4.43 1.34 15.07
C THR A 70 4.76 1.00 16.52
N GLU A 71 3.74 0.71 17.32
CA GLU A 71 3.88 0.27 18.71
C GLU A 71 4.78 -0.97 18.77
N ASP A 72 5.83 -0.97 19.60
CA ASP A 72 6.83 -2.07 19.57
C ASP A 72 6.25 -3.43 20.00
N SER A 73 5.32 -3.45 20.96
CA SER A 73 4.71 -4.70 21.44
C SER A 73 3.41 -4.49 22.22
N PRO A 74 2.28 -5.10 21.80
CA PRO A 74 2.07 -5.75 20.50
C PRO A 74 1.97 -4.70 19.37
N GLN A 75 2.41 -5.03 18.14
CA GLN A 75 2.43 -4.10 16.97
C GLN A 75 1.06 -3.68 16.44
N LEU A 76 0.05 -3.53 17.28
CA LEU A 76 -1.35 -3.37 16.90
C LEU A 76 -1.68 -1.98 16.35
N ARG A 77 -0.77 -1.02 16.52
CA ARG A 77 -1.05 0.40 16.31
C ARG A 77 0.06 1.08 15.55
N LYS A 78 -0.33 1.88 14.57
CA LYS A 78 0.53 2.79 13.81
C LYS A 78 0.29 4.21 14.29
N PHE A 79 1.37 4.98 14.30
CA PHE A 79 1.35 6.38 14.67
C PHE A 79 1.62 7.21 13.42
N TYR A 80 0.83 8.26 13.26
CA TYR A 80 0.99 9.23 12.20
C TYR A 80 1.06 10.63 12.82
N LEU A 81 2.01 11.42 12.37
CA LEU A 81 2.05 12.85 12.63
C LEU A 81 1.20 13.54 11.56
N ALA A 82 0.08 14.13 11.97
CA ALA A 82 -0.81 14.88 11.11
C ALA A 82 -0.66 16.37 11.37
N LYS A 83 -0.68 17.18 10.30
CA LYS A 83 -0.76 18.64 10.34
C LYS A 83 -2.09 19.04 9.73
N ALA A 84 -2.92 19.70 10.52
CA ALA A 84 -4.25 20.15 10.13
C ALA A 84 -4.43 21.60 10.55
N ASP A 85 -4.74 22.50 9.62
CA ASP A 85 -5.03 23.92 9.87
C ASP A 85 -3.97 24.66 10.71
N GLY A 86 -2.70 24.23 10.61
CA GLY A 86 -1.56 24.81 11.34
C GLY A 86 -1.22 24.11 12.66
N ASP A 87 -2.06 23.19 13.12
CA ASP A 87 -1.85 22.39 14.32
C ASP A 87 -1.26 21.02 14.03
N GLU A 88 -0.38 20.57 14.92
CA GLU A 88 0.26 19.25 14.86
C GLU A 88 -0.44 18.27 15.79
N TYR A 89 -0.75 17.09 15.26
CA TYR A 89 -1.44 16.02 15.96
C TYR A 89 -0.69 14.69 15.83
N ILE A 90 -0.64 13.93 16.91
CA ILE A 90 -0.30 12.50 16.84
C ILE A 90 -1.60 11.71 16.76
N VAL A 91 -1.77 11.02 15.64
CA VAL A 91 -2.92 10.17 15.36
C VAL A 91 -2.53 8.71 15.53
N ARG A 92 -3.25 8.02 16.40
CA ARG A 92 -3.08 6.58 16.64
C ARG A 92 -4.08 5.82 15.79
N VAL A 93 -3.60 4.89 14.98
CA VAL A 93 -4.40 4.18 13.97
C VAL A 93 -4.20 2.68 14.15
N TYR A 94 -5.24 1.88 13.96
CA TYR A 94 -5.09 0.43 13.90
C TYR A 94 -4.24 -0.01 12.70
N GLN A 95 -3.66 -1.23 12.77
CA GLN A 95 -2.88 -1.82 11.67
C GLN A 95 -3.58 -1.78 10.30
N ASN A 96 -4.91 -1.81 10.29
CA ASN A 96 -5.74 -1.79 9.08
C ASN A 96 -5.73 -0.44 8.33
N ASN A 97 -5.04 0.58 8.85
CA ASN A 97 -4.99 1.95 8.28
C ASN A 97 -6.38 2.55 8.03
N ARG A 98 -7.40 2.10 8.75
CA ARG A 98 -8.78 2.54 8.57
C ARG A 98 -9.33 3.13 9.85
N THR A 99 -9.15 2.45 10.97
CA THR A 99 -9.77 2.89 12.21
C THR A 99 -8.81 3.77 13.00
N ILE A 100 -9.18 5.03 13.19
CA ILE A 100 -8.49 5.94 14.11
C ILE A 100 -8.97 5.62 15.52
N LEU A 101 -8.01 5.50 16.43
CA LEU A 101 -8.25 5.25 17.84
C LEU A 101 -8.40 6.57 18.58
N ASP A 102 -7.36 7.39 18.54
CA ASP A 102 -7.26 8.66 19.25
C ASP A 102 -6.40 9.63 18.41
N ALA A 103 -6.60 10.92 18.64
CA ALA A 103 -5.74 11.99 18.13
C ALA A 103 -5.39 12.94 19.27
N PHE A 104 -4.11 13.32 19.38
CA PHE A 104 -3.59 14.19 20.43
C PHE A 104 -2.95 15.43 19.82
N SER A 105 -3.39 16.63 20.22
CA SER A 105 -2.76 17.88 19.79
C SER A 105 -1.41 18.07 20.48
N LEU A 106 -0.34 18.10 19.69
CA LEU A 106 1.00 18.46 20.15
C LEU A 106 1.15 19.97 20.30
N THR A 107 0.42 20.78 19.53
CA THR A 107 0.44 22.24 19.67
C THR A 107 -0.09 22.66 21.04
N GLU A 108 -1.21 22.07 21.48
CA GLU A 108 -1.83 22.39 22.76
C GLU A 108 -1.09 21.75 23.95
N HIS A 109 -0.49 20.58 23.72
CA HIS A 109 0.16 19.79 24.77
C HIS A 109 1.55 19.30 24.34
N PRO A 110 2.54 20.20 24.21
CA PRO A 110 3.86 19.85 23.69
C PRO A 110 4.63 18.86 24.58
N HIS A 111 4.35 18.83 25.88
CA HIS A 111 4.94 17.87 26.82
C HIS A 111 4.52 16.41 26.54
N LEU A 112 3.39 16.20 25.84
CA LEU A 112 2.96 14.86 25.45
C LEU A 112 3.84 14.31 24.32
N ALA A 113 4.46 15.14 23.49
CA ALA A 113 5.35 14.69 22.42
C ALA A 113 6.46 13.78 22.98
N GLU A 114 7.19 14.28 23.98
CA GLU A 114 8.30 13.57 24.60
C GLU A 114 7.84 12.31 25.36
N GLN A 115 6.67 12.37 26.02
CA GLN A 115 6.07 11.20 26.65
C GLN A 115 5.66 10.13 25.63
N PHE A 116 5.10 10.52 24.48
CA PHE A 116 4.73 9.60 23.40
C PHE A 116 5.95 8.94 22.77
N GLN A 117 6.99 9.72 22.46
CA GLN A 117 8.23 9.20 21.90
C GLN A 117 8.87 8.14 22.83
N ASN A 118 8.95 8.45 24.12
CA ASN A 118 9.50 7.54 25.12
C ASN A 118 8.63 6.31 25.38
N SER A 119 7.30 6.46 25.39
CA SER A 119 6.38 5.36 25.73
C SER A 119 6.21 4.36 24.58
N TYR A 120 6.28 4.84 23.33
CA TYR A 120 5.96 4.05 22.15
C TYR A 120 7.15 3.80 21.22
N GLY A 121 8.35 4.29 21.56
CA GLY A 121 9.56 4.07 20.76
C GLY A 121 9.53 4.77 19.39
N VAL A 122 8.70 5.79 19.24
CA VAL A 122 8.50 6.53 17.98
C VAL A 122 9.34 7.81 17.97
N SER A 123 9.80 8.25 16.80
CA SER A 123 10.52 9.51 16.63
C SER A 123 10.13 10.21 15.34
N TRP A 124 10.17 11.54 15.33
CA TRP A 124 9.87 12.41 14.18
C TRP A 124 10.68 13.69 14.25
#